data_AF-A0A8B3NKM3-F1
#
_entry.id   AF-A0A8B3NKM3-F1
#
_cell.length_a   1.000
_cell.length_b   1.000
_cell.length_c   1.000
_cell.angle_alpha   90.00
_cell.angle_beta   90.00
_cell.angle_gamma   90.00
#
_symmetry.space_group_name_H-M   'P 1'
#
loop_
_entity.id
_entity.type
_entity.pdbx_description
1 polymer ?
#
loop_
_entity_poly.entity_id
_entity_poly.type
_entity_poly.pdbx_seq_one_letter_code
_entity_poly.pdbx_strand_id
1 'polypeptide(L)' 'LLLTLRSNEAYRLLAFDDDLFLSELTKLCRGRLGKMTLASKRHTYPLVTTWAHKFRAPSAALIGDAAIGMHPVTA' A
#
# COMPACT_ATOMS: atom_id res chain seq x y z
N LEU A 1 5.75 -9.76 3.27
CA LEU A 1 6.45 -8.64 2.60
C LEU A 1 5.43 -7.54 2.34
N LEU A 2 5.73 -6.29 2.69
CA LEU A 2 4.92 -5.12 2.35
C LEU A 2 5.64 -4.33 1.25
N LEU A 3 4.89 -3.93 0.22
CA LEU A 3 5.40 -3.13 -0.89
C LEU A 3 4.50 -1.92 -1.11
N THR A 4 5.11 -0.74 -1.15
CA THR A 4 4.45 0.49 -1.56
C THR A 4 4.83 0.78 -3.01
N LEU A 5 3.84 0.76 -3.90
CA LEU A 5 4.02 0.94 -5.35
C LEU A 5 3.06 2.02 -5.85
N ARG A 6 3.31 2.53 -7.06
CA ARG A 6 2.29 3.32 -7.75
C ARG A 6 1.08 2.42 -8.06
N SER A 7 -0.12 3.00 -8.05
CA SER A 7 -1.36 2.23 -8.20
C SER A 7 -1.39 1.38 -9.48
N ASN A 8 -0.94 1.94 -10.60
CA ASN A 8 -0.85 1.24 -11.88
C ASN A 8 0.12 0.03 -11.84
N GLU A 9 1.24 0.15 -11.14
CA GLU A 9 2.21 -0.95 -10.96
C GLU A 9 1.64 -2.04 -10.07
N ALA A 10 0.96 -1.66 -8.97
CA ALA A 10 0.27 -2.60 -8.10
C ALA A 10 -0.79 -3.40 -8.87
N TYR A 11 -1.65 -2.73 -9.63
CA TYR A 11 -2.66 -3.41 -10.46
C TYR A 11 -2.04 -4.37 -11.48
N ARG A 12 -0.93 -3.98 -12.12
CA ARG A 12 -0.22 -4.85 -13.07
C ARG A 12 0.30 -6.12 -12.40
N LEU A 13 0.94 -5.99 -11.23
CA LEU A 13 1.47 -7.15 -10.49
C LEU A 13 0.36 -8.11 -10.04
N LEU A 14 -0.81 -7.58 -9.68
CA LEU A 14 -1.94 -8.40 -9.22
C LEU A 14 -2.62 -9.19 -10.33
N ALA A 15 -2.52 -8.70 -11.57
CA ALA A 15 -3.07 -9.39 -12.74
C ALA A 15 -2.24 -10.60 -13.17
N PHE A 16 -1.02 -10.75 -12.64
CA PHE A 16 -0.16 -11.89 -12.95
C PHE A 16 -0.62 -13.17 -12.25
N ASP A 17 -0.31 -14.30 -12.90
CA ASP A 17 -0.27 -15.59 -12.23
C ASP A 17 0.81 -15.61 -11.15
N ASP A 18 0.81 -16.68 -10.36
CA ASP A 18 1.67 -16.79 -9.19
C ASP A 18 3.17 -16.88 -9.55
N ASP A 19 3.51 -17.54 -10.66
CA ASP A 19 4.91 -17.70 -11.09
C ASP A 19 5.51 -16.38 -11.59
N LEU A 20 4.79 -15.66 -12.43
CA LEU A 20 5.19 -14.33 -12.90
C LEU A 20 5.24 -13.32 -11.75
N PHE A 21 4.26 -13.37 -10.83
CA PHE A 21 4.26 -12.53 -9.64
C PHE A 21 5.53 -12.74 -8.79
N LEU A 22 5.89 -13.99 -8.50
CA LEU A 22 7.08 -14.30 -7.68
C LEU A 22 8.39 -13.92 -8.38
N SER A 23 8.47 -14.08 -9.69
CA SER A 23 9.62 -13.64 -10.50
C SER A 23 9.80 -12.13 -10.44
N GLU A 24 8.72 -11.37 -10.66
CA GLU A 24 8.76 -9.90 -10.58
C GLU A 24 9.03 -9.41 -9.16
N LEU A 25 8.48 -10.08 -8.14
CA LEU A 25 8.74 -9.78 -6.74
C LEU A 25 10.23 -9.93 -6.40
N THR A 26 10.84 -11.02 -6.86
CA THR A 26 12.27 -11.28 -6.69
C THR A 26 13.11 -10.19 -7.37
N LYS A 27 12.73 -9.75 -8.58
CA LYS A 27 13.38 -8.65 -9.29
C LYS A 27 13.25 -7.32 -8.54
N LEU A 28 12.06 -6.97 -8.04
CA LEU A 28 11.83 -5.76 -7.24
C LEU A 28 12.69 -5.73 -5.97
N CYS A 29 12.87 -6.89 -5.33
CA CYS A 29 13.78 -7.06 -4.20
C CYS A 29 15.25 -7.23 -4.60
N ARG A 30 15.60 -7.08 -5.88
CA ARG A 30 16.95 -7.24 -6.45
C ARG A 30 17.60 -8.57 -6.08
N GLY A 31 16.81 -9.64 -5.95
CA GLY A 31 17.27 -10.97 -5.56
C GLY A 31 17.77 -11.10 -4.11
N ARG A 32 17.70 -10.04 -3.29
CA ARG A 32 18.28 -10.04 -1.93
C ARG A 32 17.58 -10.98 -0.94
N LEU A 33 16.36 -11.40 -1.24
CA LEU A 33 15.57 -12.31 -0.41
C LEU A 33 15.59 -13.75 -0.91
N GLY A 34 16.39 -14.05 -1.95
CA GLY A 34 16.45 -15.38 -2.56
C GLY A 34 15.16 -15.74 -3.32
N LYS A 35 14.98 -17.04 -3.55
CA LYS A 35 13.78 -17.58 -4.21
C LYS A 35 12.58 -17.47 -3.27
N MET A 36 11.55 -16.74 -3.69
CA MET A 36 10.35 -16.49 -2.89
C MET A 36 9.24 -17.48 -3.24
N THR A 37 8.37 -17.78 -2.27
CA THR A 37 7.14 -18.58 -2.45
C THR A 37 5.95 -17.85 -1.83
N LEU A 38 4.74 -18.15 -2.30
CA LEU A 38 3.51 -17.61 -1.71
C LEU A 38 3.14 -18.40 -0.44
N ALA A 39 3.12 -17.70 0.69
CA ALA A 39 2.67 -18.25 1.98
C ALA A 39 1.20 -17.90 2.29
N SER A 40 0.61 -16.95 1.56
CA SER A 40 -0.76 -16.46 1.78
C SER A 40 -1.33 -15.80 0.52
N LYS A 41 -2.62 -15.43 0.58
CA LYS A 41 -3.26 -14.63 -0.47
C LYS A 41 -2.62 -13.24 -0.58
N ARG A 42 -2.66 -12.70 -1.79
CA ARG A 42 -2.21 -11.33 -2.11
C ARG A 42 -3.28 -10.34 -1.64
N HIS A 43 -2.86 -9.29 -0.94
CA HIS A 43 -3.75 -8.23 -0.44
C HIS A 43 -3.28 -6.86 -0.93
N THR A 44 -4.24 -5.96 -1.15
CA THR A 44 -4.01 -4.69 -1.85
C THR A 44 -4.83 -3.61 -1.20
N TYR A 45 -4.20 -2.50 -0.85
CA TYR A 45 -4.88 -1.38 -0.21
C TYR A 45 -4.42 -0.09 -0.87
N PRO A 46 -5.33 0.74 -1.41
CA PRO A 46 -4.94 2.03 -1.95
C PRO A 46 -4.46 2.92 -0.79
N LEU A 47 -3.27 3.51 -0.95
CA LEU A 47 -2.76 4.51 -0.02
C LEU A 47 -3.33 5.88 -0.40
N VAL A 48 -4.24 6.37 0.41
CA VAL A 48 -4.92 7.67 0.25
C VAL A 48 -4.45 8.60 1.37
N THR A 49 -4.07 9.81 1.01
CA THR A 49 -3.72 10.85 1.98
C THR A 49 -4.89 11.81 2.15
N THR A 50 -5.32 11.98 3.39
CA THR A 50 -6.28 13.01 3.79
C THR A 50 -5.51 14.22 4.31
N TRP A 51 -5.89 15.40 3.84
CA TRP A 51 -5.40 16.68 4.34
C TRP A 51 -6.56 17.65 4.51
N ALA A 52 -6.84 18.03 5.75
CA ALA A 52 -7.90 18.99 6.04
C ALA A 52 -7.50 20.41 5.65
N HIS A 53 -8.39 21.11 4.94
CA HIS A 53 -8.21 22.54 4.67
C HIS A 53 -8.58 23.43 5.86
N LYS A 54 -9.39 22.91 6.80
CA LYS A 54 -9.79 23.60 8.04
C LYS A 54 -9.78 22.60 9.19
N PHE A 55 -9.11 22.96 10.28
CA PHE A 55 -8.95 22.11 11.46
C PHE A 55 -9.93 22.44 12.60
N ARG A 56 -10.67 23.55 12.50
CA ARG A 56 -11.64 23.98 13.53
C ARG A 56 -12.83 24.71 12.93
N ALA A 57 -13.93 24.67 13.66
CA ALA A 57 -15.13 25.48 13.49
C ALA A 57 -15.67 25.86 14.89
N PRO A 58 -16.64 26.78 15.02
CA PRO A 58 -17.28 27.03 16.32
C PRO A 58 -17.80 25.71 16.92
N SER A 59 -17.36 25.40 18.14
CA SER A 59 -17.69 24.17 18.87
C SER A 59 -17.24 22.84 18.23
N ALA A 60 -16.33 22.85 17.26
CA ALA A 60 -15.82 21.62 16.64
C ALA A 60 -14.33 21.72 16.27
N ALA A 61 -13.61 20.61 16.42
CA ALA A 61 -12.22 20.45 16.00
C ALA A 61 -12.03 19.13 15.27
N LEU A 62 -11.14 19.13 14.28
CA LEU A 62 -10.77 17.94 13.50
C LEU A 62 -9.42 17.44 13.98
N ILE A 63 -9.36 16.17 14.39
CA ILE A 63 -8.17 15.55 15.00
C ILE A 63 -7.89 14.16 14.39
N GLY A 64 -6.66 13.67 14.54
CA GLY A 64 -6.25 12.36 14.04
C GLY A 64 -6.34 12.22 12.52
N ASP A 65 -6.62 11.00 12.04
CA ASP A 65 -6.72 10.67 10.60
C ASP A 65 -7.81 11.45 9.87
N ALA A 66 -8.82 11.93 10.61
CA ALA A 66 -9.84 12.81 10.06
C ALA A 66 -9.25 14.17 9.63
N ALA A 67 -8.15 14.61 10.25
CA ALA A 67 -7.49 15.88 10.00
C ALA A 67 -6.30 15.76 9.05
N ILE A 68 -5.39 14.83 9.34
CA ILE A 68 -4.22 14.50 8.53
C ILE A 68 -4.00 13.01 8.71
N GLY A 69 -4.09 12.26 7.62
CA GLY A 69 -3.94 10.81 7.69
C GLY A 69 -3.44 10.24 6.37
N MET A 70 -2.77 9.09 6.44
CA MET A 70 -2.52 8.27 5.27
C MET A 70 -3.20 6.92 5.53
N HIS A 71 -4.33 6.69 4.88
CA HIS A 71 -5.03 5.42 4.98
C HIS A 71 -4.55 4.48 3.87
N PRO A 72 -4.07 3.26 4.13
CA PRO A 72 -3.54 2.71 5.38
C PRO A 72 -2.00 2.73 5.42
N VAL A 73 -1.42 3.65 6.18
CA VAL A 73 -0.11 3.47 6.80
C VAL A 73 -0.38 3.11 8.24
N THR A 74 -0.27 1.81 8.53
CA THR A 74 -0.59 1.11 9.79
C THR A 74 -2.05 1.17 10.25
N ALA A 75 -2.78 0.05 10.05
CA ALA A 75 -3.70 -0.42 11.08
C ALA A 75 -2.88 -1.18 12.14
#